data_AF-A0A0C9V941-F1
#
_entry.id   AF-A0A0C9V941-F1
#
_cell.length_a   1.000
_cell.length_b   1.000
_cell.length_c   1.000
_cell.angle_alpha   90.00
_cell.angle_beta   90.00
_cell.angle_gamma   90.00
#
_symmetry.space_group_name_H-M   'P 1'
#
loop_
_entity.id
_entity.type
_entity.pdbx_description
1 polymer ?
#
loop_
_entity_poly.entity_id
_entity_poly.type
_entity_poly.pdbx_seq_one_letter_code
_entity_poly.pdbx_strand_id
1 'polypeptide(L)' 'FLAQRLTVEEIEIICGVYCTNPRPGVSPRYLSWWPKPNSWAKSGFDIGYWTSECEDWYQTRLSQIDKGTVKLRTTDAWK' A
#
# COMPACT_ATOMS: atom_id res chain seq x y z
N PHE A 1 -6.20 -26.49 9.29
CA PHE A 1 -5.90 -25.52 8.22
C PHE A 1 -6.00 -24.12 8.79
N LEU A 2 -4.94 -23.64 9.43
CA LEU A 2 -4.88 -22.30 9.99
C LEU A 2 -4.53 -21.33 8.85
N ALA A 3 -5.53 -20.71 8.24
CA ALA A 3 -5.29 -19.51 7.45
C ALA A 3 -4.82 -18.43 8.44
N GLN A 4 -3.51 -18.24 8.54
CA GLN A 4 -2.95 -17.14 9.33
C GLN A 4 -3.44 -15.84 8.68
N ARG A 5 -4.40 -15.18 9.33
CA ARG A 5 -4.84 -13.85 8.94
C ARG A 5 -3.77 -12.89 9.41
N LEU A 6 -3.24 -12.08 8.49
CA LEU A 6 -2.34 -11.00 8.86
C LEU A 6 -3.05 -10.06 9.82
N THR A 7 -2.38 -9.66 10.90
CA THR A 7 -2.86 -8.59 11.77
C THR A 7 -2.79 -7.25 11.04
N VAL A 8 -3.44 -6.23 11.61
CA VAL A 8 -3.38 -4.88 11.03
C VAL A 8 -1.95 -4.37 11.05
N GLU A 9 -1.19 -4.62 12.12
CA GLU A 9 0.21 -4.19 12.24
C GLU A 9 1.09 -4.86 11.18
N GLU A 10 0.91 -6.16 10.94
CA GLU A 10 1.67 -6.89 9.92
C GLU A 10 1.39 -6.34 8.51
N ILE A 11 0.13 -6.04 8.20
CA ILE A 11 -0.25 -5.38 6.95
C ILE A 11 0.44 -4.01 6.83
N GLU A 12 0.49 -3.23 7.90
CA GLU A 12 1.14 -1.93 7.88
C GLU A 12 2.64 -2.01 7.63
N ILE A 13 3.30 -3.02 8.20
CA ILE A 13 4.72 -3.30 7.96
C ILE A 13 4.93 -3.70 6.48
N ILE A 14 4.17 -4.67 5.98
CA ILE A 14 4.29 -5.16 4.60
C ILE A 14 4.01 -4.06 3.57
N CYS A 15 2.99 -3.22 3.82
CA CYS A 15 2.65 -2.12 2.92
C CYS A 15 3.61 -0.90 3.03
N GLY A 16 4.56 -0.93 3.97
CA GLY A 16 5.50 0.16 4.21
C GLY A 16 4.80 1.43 4.67
N VAL A 17 3.97 1.33 5.70
CA VAL A 17 3.21 2.47 6.24
C VAL A 17 4.09 3.32 7.16
N TYR A 18 4.09 4.63 6.91
CA TYR A 18 4.70 5.67 7.74
C TYR A 18 3.60 6.53 8.35
N CYS A 19 3.68 6.73 9.67
CA CYS A 19 2.88 7.72 10.36
C CYS A 19 3.66 9.04 10.41
N THR A 20 3.11 10.10 9.81
CA THR A 20 3.70 11.44 10.01
C THR A 20 3.26 11.94 11.37
N ASN A 21 4.21 12.20 12.29
CA ASN A 21 3.90 12.81 13.57
C ASN A 21 3.32 14.21 13.34
N PRO A 22 2.01 14.41 13.58
CA PRO A 22 1.41 15.71 13.39
C PRO A 22 1.82 16.65 14.53
N ARG A 23 1.78 17.95 14.27
CA ARG A 23 1.82 18.96 15.34
C ARG A 23 0.60 18.77 16.26
N PRO A 24 0.65 19.21 17.54
CA PRO A 24 -0.52 19.15 18.42
C PRO A 24 -1.75 19.78 17.77
N GLY A 25 -2.88 19.06 17.79
CA GLY A 25 -4.14 19.49 17.17
C GLY A 25 -4.36 19.10 15.71
N VAL A 26 -3.41 18.41 15.07
CA VAL A 26 -3.56 17.89 13.70
C VAL A 26 -3.68 16.35 13.74
N SER A 27 -4.58 15.77 12.96
CA SER A 27 -4.72 14.32 12.86
C SER A 27 -3.51 13.70 12.15
N PRO A 28 -3.01 12.54 12.62
CA PRO A 28 -1.89 11.85 11.98
C PRO A 28 -2.26 11.44 10.55
N ARG A 29 -1.30 11.55 9.64
CA ARG A 29 -1.44 11.06 8.27
C ARG A 29 -0.67 9.76 8.12
N TYR A 30 -1.38 8.75 7.61
CA TYR A 30 -0.80 7.46 7.27
C TYR A 30 -0.47 7.46 5.78
N LEU A 31 0.80 7.26 5.49
CA LEU A 31 1.40 7.26 4.16
C LEU A 31 1.97 5.88 3.88
N SER A 32 1.88 5.38 2.65
CA SER A 32 2.33 4.02 2.32
C SER A 32 2.96 3.94 0.94
N TRP A 33 3.92 3.02 0.80
CA TRP A 33 4.56 2.72 -0.49
C TRP A 33 3.69 1.81 -1.36
N TRP A 34 2.96 0.90 -0.73
CA TRP A 34 2.06 -0.05 -1.37
C TRP A 34 0.61 0.14 -0.88
N PRO A 35 -0.39 -0.15 -1.73
CA PRO A 35 -1.80 -0.06 -1.33
C PRO A 35 -2.11 -1.10 -0.26
N LYS A 36 -2.91 -0.72 0.73
CA LYS A 36 -3.49 -1.67 1.70
C LYS A 36 -4.49 -2.60 1.00
N PRO A 37 -4.81 -3.79 1.56
CA PRO A 37 -5.75 -4.74 0.93
C PRO A 37 -7.08 -4.11 0.51
N ASN A 38 -7.67 -3.25 1.35
CA ASN A 38 -8.94 -2.57 1.03
C ASN A 38 -8.86 -1.62 -0.18
N SER A 39 -7.68 -1.05 -0.46
CA SER A 39 -7.44 -0.22 -1.64
C SER A 39 -7.16 -1.10 -2.87
N TRP A 40 -6.36 -2.16 -2.71
CA TRP A 40 -6.09 -3.11 -3.77
C TRP A 40 -7.36 -3.78 -4.30
N ALA A 41 -8.28 -4.16 -3.39
CA ALA A 41 -9.57 -4.76 -3.72
C ALA A 41 -10.47 -3.89 -4.62
N LYS A 42 -10.19 -2.58 -4.71
CA LYS A 42 -10.95 -1.62 -5.52
C LYS A 42 -10.24 -1.26 -6.84
N SER A 43 -9.03 -1.75 -7.05
CA SER A 43 -8.16 -1.34 -8.17
C SER A 43 -8.45 -2.04 -9.50
N GLY A 44 -9.27 -3.09 -9.50
CA GLY A 44 -9.48 -3.97 -10.66
C GLY A 44 -8.42 -5.07 -10.83
N PHE A 45 -7.32 -5.03 -10.06
CA PHE A 45 -6.31 -6.10 -10.02
C PHE A 45 -6.63 -7.22 -9.02
N ASP A 46 -7.63 -7.04 -8.16
CA ASP A 46 -8.08 -8.06 -7.22
C ASP A 46 -9.07 -9.03 -7.88
N ILE A 47 -8.54 -9.94 -8.70
CA ILE A 47 -9.32 -10.98 -9.40
C ILE A 47 -9.14 -12.38 -8.80
N GLY A 48 -8.54 -12.48 -7.61
CA GLY A 48 -8.34 -13.73 -6.88
C GLY A 48 -7.02 -14.46 -7.14
N TYR A 49 -6.18 -13.97 -8.06
CA TYR A 49 -4.82 -14.47 -8.28
C TYR A 49 -3.91 -13.37 -8.86
N TRP A 50 -2.60 -13.58 -8.79
CA TRP A 50 -1.60 -12.65 -9.33
C TRP A 50 -1.46 -12.84 -10.84
N THR A 51 -1.82 -11.83 -11.62
CA THR A 51 -1.69 -11.84 -13.09
C THR A 51 -0.39 -11.22 -13.57
N SER A 52 -0.09 -11.34 -14.87
CA SER A 52 1.01 -10.61 -15.51
C SER A 52 0.87 -9.10 -15.32
N GLU A 53 -0.34 -8.56 -15.43
CA GLU A 53 -0.59 -7.13 -15.24
C GLU A 53 -0.38 -6.67 -13.79
N CYS A 54 -0.62 -7.56 -12.82
CA CYS A 54 -0.27 -7.30 -11.41
C CYS A 54 1.25 -7.18 -11.25
N GLU A 55 2.01 -8.09 -11.86
CA GLU A 55 3.48 -8.07 -11.85
C GLU A 55 4.02 -6.81 -12.53
N ASP A 56 3.51 -6.48 -13.71
CA ASP A 56 3.92 -5.29 -14.47
C ASP A 56 3.69 -4.01 -13.67
N TRP A 57 2.52 -3.90 -13.02
CA TRP A 57 2.21 -2.78 -12.14
C TRP A 57 3.19 -2.70 -10.95
N TYR A 58 3.46 -3.84 -10.30
CA TYR A 58 4.36 -3.92 -9.15
C TYR A 58 5.78 -3.50 -9.53
N GLN A 59 6.33 -4.09 -10.59
CA GLN A 59 7.68 -3.80 -11.08
C GLN A 59 7.82 -2.36 -11.55
N THR A 60 6.82 -1.84 -12.26
CA THR A 60 6.80 -0.44 -12.70
C THR A 60 6.87 0.50 -11.49
N ARG A 61 6.05 0.23 -10.47
CA ARG A 61 6.04 1.05 -9.26
C ARG A 61 7.34 0.92 -8.47
N LEU A 62 7.89 -0.28 -8.32
CA LEU A 62 9.18 -0.52 -7.68
C LEU A 62 10.29 0.29 -8.36
N SER A 63 10.35 0.24 -9.69
CA SER A 63 11.29 1.05 -10.49
C SER A 63 11.14 2.56 -10.25
N GLN A 64 9.90 3.04 -10.09
CA GLN A 64 9.64 4.45 -9.80
C GLN A 64 10.06 4.84 -8.36
N ILE A 65 9.89 3.94 -7.39
CA ILE A 65 10.34 4.15 -6.01
C ILE A 65 11.87 4.26 -6.00
N ASP A 66 12.57 3.33 -6.65
CA ASP A 66 14.04 3.33 -6.72
C ASP A 66 14.59 4.58 -7.42
N LYS A 67 13.90 5.07 -8.45
CA LYS A 67 14.25 6.32 -9.15
C LYS A 67 13.82 7.58 -8.39
N GLY A 68 13.10 7.46 -7.27
CA GLY A 68 12.58 8.59 -6.50
C GLY A 68 11.51 9.42 -7.24
N THR A 69 10.86 8.86 -8.27
CA THR A 69 9.89 9.58 -9.10
C THR A 69 8.46 9.52 -8.57
N VAL A 70 8.20 8.68 -7.55
CA VAL A 70 6.90 8.61 -6.86
C VAL A 70 7.02 8.98 -5.39
N LYS A 71 5.89 9.49 -4.86
CA LYS A 71 5.73 9.81 -3.45
C LYS A 71 4.90 8.75 -2.75
N LEU A 72 5.08 8.65 -1.43
CA LEU A 72 4.17 7.94 -0.55
C LEU A 72 2.73 8.46 -0.72
N ARG A 73 1.76 7.57 -0.60
CA ARG A 73 0.34 7.88 -0.81
C ARG A 73 -0.47 7.63 0.45
N THR A 74 -1.48 8.47 0.67
CA THR A 74 -2.53 8.24 1.67
C THR A 74 -3.51 7.20 1.15
N THR A 75 -4.35 6.64 2.04
CA THR A 75 -5.41 5.71 1.64
C THR A 75 -6.34 6.28 0.57
N ASP A 76 -6.65 7.58 0.63
CA ASP A 76 -7.49 8.24 -0.38
C ASP A 76 -6.79 8.40 -1.73
N ALA A 77 -5.46 8.58 -1.76
CA ALA A 77 -4.68 8.67 -2.99
C ALA A 77 -4.43 7.30 -3.66
N TRP A 78 -4.83 6.22 -2.99
CA TRP A 78 -4.83 4.86 -3.54
C TRP A 78 -6.19 4.43 -4.10
N LYS A 79 -7.25 5.21 -3.86
CA LYS A 79 -8.60 4.92 -4.36
C LYS A 79 -8.68 5.12 -5.87
#